data_AF-A0A435F2S1-F1
#
_entry.id   AF-A0A435F2S1-F1
#
_cell.length_a   1.000
_cell.length_b   1.000
_cell.length_c   1.000
_cell.angle_alpha   90.00
_cell.angle_beta   90.00
_cell.angle_gamma   90.00
#
_symmetry.space_group_name_H-M   'P 1'
#
loop_
_entity.id
_entity.type
_entity.pdbx_description
1 polymer ?
#
loop_
_entity_poly.entity_id
_entity_poly.type
_entity_poly.pdbx_seq_one_letter_code
_entity_poly.pdbx_strand_id
1 'polypeptide(L)'
;MTKRASQVPADPHRKAKFREIARSIVAKDRYNRKYGLAVDTAGAIAGALERAYRQGLAGSQPDRQLQGRNSETGPLDWALIPPRPRNAFWSICLATFGHDGMRQEEGYLVPTVTQRGTAGWQLIVSGKSYDDRPIAERTMVPLARLGLIEAAADDTRRLTVSKHGQETWRLFNKRGGRFPDDLTDL
;
A
#
# COMPACT_ATOMS: atom_id res chain seq x y z
N MET A 1 22.57 -38.12 2.53
CA MET A 1 21.26 -37.77 1.92
C MET A 1 20.90 -36.34 2.32
N THR A 2 21.11 -35.37 1.44
CA THR A 2 20.77 -33.95 1.68
C THR A 2 19.28 -33.74 1.39
N LYS A 3 18.47 -33.53 2.44
CA LYS A 3 17.08 -33.08 2.27
C LYS A 3 17.12 -31.72 1.58
N ARG A 4 16.75 -31.67 0.29
CA ARG A 4 16.36 -30.41 -0.36
C ARG A 4 15.20 -29.85 0.45
N ALA A 5 15.43 -28.74 1.15
CA ALA A 5 14.33 -27.97 1.73
C ALA A 5 13.36 -27.65 0.59
N SER A 6 12.16 -28.21 0.66
CA SER A 6 11.07 -27.85 -0.23
C SER A 6 10.91 -26.34 -0.15
N GLN A 7 11.22 -25.65 -1.25
CA GLN A 7 11.03 -24.21 -1.34
C GLN A 7 9.52 -23.97 -1.24
N VAL A 8 9.06 -23.59 -0.05
CA VAL A 8 7.68 -23.14 0.15
C VAL A 8 7.48 -21.95 -0.78
N PRO A 9 6.47 -21.97 -1.67
CA PRO A 9 6.21 -20.85 -2.57
C PRO A 9 6.09 -19.57 -1.76
N ALA A 10 6.75 -18.50 -2.23
CA ALA A 10 6.73 -17.22 -1.53
C ALA A 10 5.30 -16.65 -1.56
N ASP A 11 4.61 -16.70 -0.41
CA ASP A 11 3.29 -16.09 -0.23
C ASP A 11 3.41 -14.55 -0.23
N PRO A 12 2.85 -13.84 -1.23
CA PRO A 12 2.91 -12.39 -1.33
C PRO A 12 2.30 -11.68 -0.11
N HIS A 13 1.26 -12.25 0.51
CA HIS A 13 0.59 -11.66 1.68
C HIS A 13 1.47 -11.73 2.93
N ARG A 14 2.19 -12.84 3.14
CA ARG A 14 3.17 -12.95 4.23
C ARG A 14 4.26 -11.89 4.10
N LYS A 15 4.75 -11.68 2.87
CA LYS A 15 5.77 -10.66 2.59
C LYS A 15 5.23 -9.24 2.82
N ALA A 16 3.98 -8.97 2.47
CA ALA A 16 3.32 -7.69 2.75
C ALA A 16 3.18 -7.44 4.25
N LYS A 17 2.65 -8.40 5.01
CA LYS A 17 2.50 -8.31 6.47
C LYS A 17 3.85 -8.07 7.16
N PHE A 18 4.90 -8.78 6.74
CA PHE A 18 6.24 -8.58 7.28
C PHE A 18 6.76 -7.15 7.06
N ARG A 19 6.51 -6.56 5.89
CA ARG A 19 6.93 -5.18 5.58
C ARG A 19 6.21 -4.15 6.44
N GLU A 20 4.94 -4.36 6.76
CA GLU A 20 4.19 -3.46 7.67
C GLU A 20 4.76 -3.51 9.09
N ILE A 21 5.03 -4.71 9.60
CA ILE A 21 5.64 -4.90 10.92
C ILE A 21 7.01 -4.23 10.99
N ALA A 22 7.85 -4.41 9.96
CA ALA A 22 9.16 -3.76 9.92
C ALA A 22 9.04 -2.22 9.96
N ARG A 23 8.07 -1.65 9.25
CA ARG A 23 7.84 -0.19 9.24
C ARG A 23 7.30 0.32 10.57
N SER A 24 6.38 -0.41 11.23
CA SER A 24 5.84 0.01 12.51
C SER A 24 6.92 0.05 13.60
N ILE A 25 7.84 -0.92 13.58
CA ILE A 25 9.02 -0.93 14.47
C ILE A 25 9.89 0.31 14.23
N VAL A 26 10.27 0.60 12.99
CA VAL A 26 11.11 1.76 12.65
C VAL A 26 10.41 3.09 12.95
N ALA A 27 9.10 3.18 12.71
CA ALA A 27 8.31 4.36 13.02
C ALA A 27 8.26 4.63 14.52
N LYS A 28 8.02 3.58 15.33
CA LYS A 28 8.03 3.66 16.80
C LYS A 28 9.41 4.02 17.35
N ASP A 29 10.48 3.42 16.83
CA ASP A 29 11.87 3.78 17.17
C ASP A 29 12.14 5.27 16.93
N ARG A 30 11.84 5.79 15.73
CA ARG A 30 12.02 7.20 15.40
C ARG A 30 11.19 8.12 16.29
N TYR A 31 9.94 7.75 16.58
CA TYR A 31 9.07 8.50 17.47
C TYR A 31 9.65 8.57 18.89
N ASN A 32 9.99 7.43 19.47
CA ASN A 32 10.54 7.36 20.83
C ASN A 32 11.83 8.17 20.96
N ARG A 33 12.75 8.07 20.00
CA ARG A 33 13.98 8.90 19.99
C ARG A 33 13.69 10.39 19.93
N LYS A 34 12.71 10.81 19.11
CA LYS A 34 12.34 12.23 18.98
C LYS A 34 11.83 12.82 20.30
N TYR A 35 11.15 12.03 21.11
CA TYR A 35 10.53 12.47 22.36
C TYR A 35 11.29 12.00 23.62
N GLY A 36 12.53 11.52 23.48
CA GLY A 36 13.36 11.09 24.61
C GLY A 36 12.84 9.87 25.38
N LEU A 37 11.95 9.08 24.77
CA LEU A 37 11.39 7.86 25.38
C LEU A 37 12.37 6.70 25.21
N ALA A 38 12.29 5.73 26.12
CA ALA A 38 13.07 4.49 26.02
C ALA A 38 12.81 3.76 24.68
N VAL A 39 13.88 3.20 24.11
CA VAL A 39 13.87 2.53 22.80
C VAL A 39 14.34 1.09 22.97
N ASP A 40 13.49 0.13 22.61
CA ASP A 40 13.86 -1.29 22.53
C ASP A 40 13.53 -1.84 21.14
N THR A 41 14.32 -1.41 20.16
CA THR A 41 14.17 -1.83 18.76
C THR A 41 14.63 -3.27 18.57
N ALA A 42 15.64 -3.71 19.33
CA ALA A 42 16.15 -5.07 19.28
C ALA A 42 15.10 -6.08 19.76
N GLY A 43 14.46 -5.83 20.91
CA GLY A 43 13.36 -6.67 21.41
C GLY A 43 12.14 -6.66 20.49
N ALA A 44 11.81 -5.51 19.91
CA ALA A 44 10.72 -5.42 18.92
C ALA A 44 10.99 -6.26 17.66
N ILE A 45 12.23 -6.27 17.16
CA ILE A 45 12.65 -7.14 16.04
C ILE A 45 12.61 -8.61 16.47
N ALA A 46 13.15 -8.97 17.64
CA ALA A 46 13.15 -10.34 18.14
C ALA A 46 11.73 -10.90 18.26
N GLY A 47 10.80 -10.14 18.86
CA GLY A 47 9.39 -10.54 18.96
C GLY A 47 8.67 -10.60 17.62
N ALA A 48 9.04 -9.77 16.64
CA ALA A 48 8.52 -9.89 15.27
C ALA A 48 9.00 -11.16 14.57
N LEU A 49 10.29 -11.50 14.70
CA LEU A 49 10.86 -12.74 14.16
C LEU A 49 10.25 -13.98 14.82
N GLU A 50 10.07 -13.97 16.14
CA GLU A 50 9.46 -15.08 16.87
C GLU A 50 8.01 -15.31 16.44
N ARG A 51 7.21 -14.24 16.29
CA ARG A 51 5.83 -14.34 15.78
C ARG A 51 5.79 -14.88 14.35
N ALA A 52 6.67 -14.40 13.47
CA ALA A 52 6.76 -14.89 12.10
C ALA A 52 7.15 -16.38 12.05
N TYR A 53 8.06 -16.80 12.93
CA TYR A 53 8.46 -18.20 13.07
C TYR A 53 7.29 -19.08 13.54
N ARG A 54 6.56 -18.68 14.60
CA ARG A 54 5.36 -19.41 15.07
C ARG A 54 4.27 -19.49 13.99
N GLN A 55 4.04 -18.42 13.23
CA GLN A 55 3.10 -18.42 12.09
C GLN A 55 3.53 -19.39 10.98
N GLY A 56 4.83 -19.48 10.69
CA GLY A 56 5.36 -20.45 9.72
C GLY A 56 5.17 -21.90 10.17
N LEU A 57 5.33 -22.17 11.47
CA LEU A 57 5.07 -23.49 12.06
C LEU A 57 3.58 -23.85 12.03
N ALA A 58 2.70 -22.94 12.45
CA ALA A 58 1.25 -23.15 12.44
C ALA A 58 0.68 -23.34 11.03
N GLY A 59 1.16 -22.57 10.05
CA GLY A 59 0.78 -22.70 8.64
C GLY A 59 1.35 -23.93 7.91
N SER A 60 2.04 -24.83 8.62
CA SER A 60 2.47 -26.14 8.09
C SER A 60 1.45 -27.26 8.36
N GLN A 61 0.38 -26.99 9.12
CA GLN A 61 -0.82 -27.83 9.12
C GLN A 61 -1.66 -27.51 7.88
N PRO A 62 -2.14 -28.51 7.12
CA PRO A 62 -2.92 -28.27 5.91
C PRO A 62 -4.34 -27.93 6.33
N ASP A 63 -4.56 -26.71 6.80
CA ASP A 63 -5.91 -26.17 6.92
C ASP A 63 -6.19 -25.06 5.92
N ARG A 64 -7.38 -25.17 5.37
CA ARG A 64 -7.86 -24.58 4.12
C ARG A 64 -7.98 -23.06 4.21
N GLN A 65 -7.68 -22.45 3.06
CA GLN A 65 -8.41 -21.33 2.46
C GLN A 65 -8.33 -19.96 3.11
N LEU A 66 -7.38 -19.17 2.61
CA LEU A 66 -7.70 -17.90 1.95
C LEU A 66 -6.67 -17.65 0.84
N GLN A 67 -6.67 -18.53 -0.17
CA GLN A 67 -6.07 -18.18 -1.45
C GLN A 67 -7.03 -17.22 -2.15
N GLY A 68 -6.82 -15.92 -1.92
CA GLY A 68 -7.16 -14.95 -2.94
C GLY A 68 -6.34 -15.31 -4.17
N ARG A 69 -6.95 -16.01 -5.12
CA ARG A 69 -6.37 -16.18 -6.46
C ARG A 69 -6.05 -14.77 -6.94
N ASN A 70 -4.76 -14.48 -7.12
CA ASN A 70 -4.32 -13.39 -7.98
C ASN A 70 -4.75 -13.78 -9.39
N SER A 71 -6.01 -13.50 -9.74
CA SER A 71 -6.39 -13.43 -11.13
C SER A 71 -5.60 -12.26 -11.70
N GLU A 72 -4.77 -12.50 -12.70
CA GLU A 72 -4.01 -11.45 -13.42
C GLU A 72 -4.91 -10.37 -14.07
N THR A 73 -6.24 -10.49 -13.89
CA THR A 73 -7.29 -9.66 -14.47
C THR A 73 -8.30 -9.12 -13.44
N GLY A 74 -8.14 -9.42 -12.14
CA GLY A 74 -9.09 -9.01 -11.08
C GLY A 74 -8.57 -7.86 -10.20
N PRO A 75 -9.41 -7.23 -9.35
CA PRO A 75 -8.97 -6.17 -8.45
C PRO A 75 -7.84 -6.63 -7.51
N LEU A 76 -6.84 -5.78 -7.29
CA LEU A 76 -5.70 -6.10 -6.43
C LEU A 76 -6.12 -6.10 -4.95
N ASP A 77 -5.61 -7.05 -4.15
CA ASP A 77 -5.79 -6.97 -2.71
C ASP A 77 -5.01 -5.77 -2.14
N TRP A 78 -5.69 -4.94 -1.34
CA TRP A 78 -5.15 -3.69 -0.76
C TRP A 78 -3.83 -3.91 -0.01
N ALA A 79 -3.68 -5.07 0.66
CA ALA A 79 -2.47 -5.43 1.40
C ALA A 79 -1.24 -5.62 0.49
N LEU A 80 -1.43 -5.87 -0.81
CA LEU A 80 -0.33 -6.07 -1.75
C LEU A 80 0.29 -4.76 -2.24
N ILE A 81 -0.42 -3.63 -2.11
CA ILE A 81 0.12 -2.31 -2.43
C ILE A 81 1.20 -1.97 -1.39
N PRO A 82 2.44 -1.60 -1.77
CA PRO A 82 3.47 -1.29 -0.80
C PRO A 82 3.05 -0.11 0.10
N PRO A 83 3.50 -0.05 1.37
CA PRO A 83 2.84 0.80 2.38
C PRO A 83 2.83 2.30 2.04
N ARG A 84 3.95 2.82 1.52
CA ARG A 84 4.05 4.24 1.14
C ARG A 84 3.23 4.57 -0.12
N PRO A 85 3.35 3.81 -1.23
CA PRO A 85 2.41 3.89 -2.35
C PRO A 85 0.94 3.74 -1.96
N ARG A 86 0.61 2.85 -1.01
CA ARG A 86 -0.76 2.61 -0.54
C ARG A 86 -1.38 3.87 0.06
N ASN A 87 -0.66 4.59 0.91
CA ASN A 87 -1.14 5.85 1.49
C ASN A 87 -1.41 6.91 0.41
N ALA A 88 -0.51 7.00 -0.58
CA ALA A 88 -0.67 7.93 -1.70
C ALA A 88 -1.89 7.54 -2.54
N PHE A 89 -2.04 6.25 -2.86
CA PHE A 89 -3.17 5.73 -3.63
C PHE A 89 -4.50 5.93 -2.92
N TRP A 90 -4.55 5.69 -1.61
CA TRP A 90 -5.73 6.00 -0.80
C TRP A 90 -6.13 7.48 -0.92
N SER A 91 -5.16 8.39 -0.78
CA SER A 91 -5.40 9.83 -0.83
C SER A 91 -5.89 10.25 -2.22
N ILE A 92 -5.28 9.71 -3.28
CA ILE A 92 -5.69 9.93 -4.67
C ILE A 92 -7.14 9.45 -4.87
N CYS A 93 -7.44 8.20 -4.55
CA CYS A 93 -8.76 7.63 -4.76
C CYS A 93 -9.84 8.31 -3.91
N LEU A 94 -9.54 8.66 -2.66
CA LEU A 94 -10.48 9.37 -1.79
C LEU A 94 -10.80 10.76 -2.34
N ALA A 95 -9.78 11.50 -2.78
CA ALA A 95 -9.96 12.83 -3.33
C ALA A 95 -10.74 12.79 -4.65
N THR A 96 -10.40 11.85 -5.54
CA THR A 96 -11.05 11.70 -6.85
C THR A 96 -12.47 11.13 -6.75
N PHE A 97 -12.67 10.03 -6.01
CA PHE A 97 -13.92 9.25 -6.06
C PHE A 97 -14.77 9.33 -4.79
N GLY A 98 -14.23 9.84 -3.68
CA GLY A 98 -14.88 9.77 -2.37
C GLY A 98 -14.97 8.34 -1.82
N HIS A 99 -15.69 8.20 -0.69
CA HIS A 99 -15.92 6.91 -0.04
C HIS A 99 -17.00 6.05 -0.73
N ASP A 100 -17.97 6.69 -1.40
CA ASP A 100 -19.03 6.01 -2.13
C ASP A 100 -18.58 5.52 -3.51
N GLY A 101 -17.44 6.02 -4.02
CA GLY A 101 -16.95 5.70 -5.36
C GLY A 101 -17.82 6.28 -6.47
N MET A 102 -18.72 7.22 -6.15
CA MET A 102 -19.74 7.76 -7.05
C MET A 102 -19.44 9.20 -7.48
N ARG A 103 -18.41 9.86 -6.93
CA ARG A 103 -17.96 11.15 -7.46
C ARG A 103 -17.31 10.94 -8.83
N GLN A 104 -17.88 11.60 -9.84
CA GLN A 104 -17.40 11.60 -11.23
C GLN A 104 -16.50 12.80 -11.55
N GLU A 105 -16.00 13.51 -10.55
CA GLU A 105 -15.06 14.61 -10.84
C GLU A 105 -13.73 14.03 -11.30
N GLU A 106 -13.25 14.51 -12.46
CA GLU A 106 -12.00 14.05 -13.07
C GLU A 106 -10.80 14.50 -12.24
N GLY A 107 -10.39 13.65 -11.29
CA GLY A 107 -9.14 13.80 -10.58
C GLY A 107 -7.97 13.27 -11.40
N TYR A 108 -6.99 14.13 -11.68
CA TYR A 108 -5.78 13.78 -12.43
C TYR A 108 -4.52 14.31 -11.75
N LEU A 109 -3.39 13.69 -12.07
CA LEU A 109 -2.08 14.04 -11.53
C LEU A 109 -1.25 14.70 -12.62
N VAL A 110 -0.65 15.84 -12.30
CA VAL A 110 0.27 16.56 -13.20
C VAL A 110 1.70 16.53 -12.66
N PRO A 111 2.73 16.47 -13.52
CA PRO A 111 4.12 16.57 -13.10
C PRO A 111 4.37 17.90 -12.39
N THR A 112 5.14 17.85 -11.31
CA THR A 112 5.52 19.03 -10.52
C THR A 112 6.86 18.81 -9.84
N VAL A 113 7.35 19.83 -9.14
CA VAL A 113 8.54 19.77 -8.30
C VAL A 113 8.14 19.71 -6.84
N THR A 114 8.61 18.68 -6.15
CA THR A 114 8.43 18.56 -4.69
C THR A 114 9.17 19.67 -3.94
N GLN A 115 8.80 19.93 -2.69
CA GLN A 115 9.51 20.89 -1.80
C GLN A 115 11.02 20.63 -1.65
N ARG A 116 11.49 19.41 -1.98
CA ARG A 116 12.92 19.03 -1.93
C ARG A 116 13.65 19.22 -3.27
N GLY A 117 13.01 19.85 -4.26
CA GLY A 117 13.58 20.02 -5.61
C GLY A 117 13.57 18.74 -6.46
N THR A 118 12.95 17.65 -6.00
CA THR A 118 12.86 16.39 -6.76
C THR A 118 11.55 16.29 -7.55
N ALA A 119 11.53 15.51 -8.63
CA ALA A 119 10.32 15.25 -9.41
C ALA A 119 9.19 14.64 -8.56
N GLY A 120 7.97 15.08 -8.80
CA GLY A 120 6.76 14.57 -8.16
C GLY A 120 5.51 14.87 -8.97
N TRP A 121 4.36 14.59 -8.35
CA TRP A 121 3.05 14.67 -8.96
C TRP A 121 2.11 15.45 -8.07
N GLN A 122 1.44 16.45 -8.64
CA GLN A 122 0.40 17.22 -7.97
C GLN A 122 -0.96 16.63 -8.35
N LEU A 123 -1.77 16.33 -7.35
CA LEU A 123 -3.15 15.92 -7.57
C LEU A 123 -4.04 17.15 -7.80
N ILE A 124 -4.80 17.13 -8.89
CA ILE A 124 -5.78 18.15 -9.26
C ILE A 124 -7.15 17.48 -9.22
N VAL A 125 -8.08 18.05 -8.45
CA VAL A 125 -9.49 17.63 -8.38
C VAL A 125 -10.37 18.88 -8.43
N SER A 126 -11.44 18.85 -9.21
CA SER A 126 -12.38 19.98 -9.34
C SER A 126 -12.95 20.39 -7.98
N GLY A 127 -13.07 21.70 -7.74
CA GLY A 127 -13.77 22.24 -6.57
C GLY A 127 -13.09 22.08 -5.21
N LYS A 128 -11.92 21.43 -5.11
CA LYS A 128 -11.17 21.30 -3.85
C LYS A 128 -9.67 21.50 -4.06
N SER A 129 -9.11 22.47 -3.33
CA SER A 129 -7.68 22.45 -3.01
C SER A 129 -7.50 21.36 -1.95
N TYR A 130 -7.18 20.14 -2.39
CA TYR A 130 -6.68 19.11 -1.48
C TYR A 130 -5.26 19.54 -1.07
N ASP A 131 -4.93 19.41 0.21
CA ASP A 131 -3.74 19.98 0.88
C ASP A 131 -2.39 19.53 0.25
N ASP A 132 -2.03 20.18 -0.86
CA ASP A 132 -0.79 20.83 -1.30
C ASP A 132 0.60 20.19 -1.11
N ARG A 133 0.69 18.86 -0.95
CA ARG A 133 2.00 18.19 -1.05
C ARG A 133 2.14 17.32 -2.30
N PRO A 134 3.05 17.71 -3.22
CA PRO A 134 3.46 16.85 -4.31
C PRO A 134 3.87 15.45 -3.85
N ILE A 135 3.32 14.45 -4.52
CA ILE A 135 3.66 13.04 -4.29
C ILE A 135 4.95 12.74 -5.05
N ALA A 136 6.01 12.39 -4.32
CA ALA A 136 7.31 12.11 -4.95
C ALA A 136 7.23 10.95 -5.96
N GLU A 137 7.94 11.09 -7.09
CA GLU A 137 8.01 10.13 -8.20
C GLU A 137 8.17 8.66 -7.74
N ARG A 138 9.13 8.42 -6.83
CA ARG A 138 9.41 7.09 -6.26
C ARG A 138 8.22 6.40 -5.58
N THR A 139 7.19 7.18 -5.21
CA THR A 139 5.94 6.68 -4.60
C THR A 139 4.93 6.29 -5.68
N MET A 140 5.01 6.91 -6.87
CA MET A 140 4.13 6.67 -8.01
C MET A 140 4.56 5.46 -8.85
N VAL A 141 5.88 5.27 -9.03
CA VAL A 141 6.42 4.14 -9.82
C VAL A 141 5.82 2.77 -9.42
N PRO A 142 5.69 2.41 -8.13
CA PRO A 142 5.04 1.16 -7.75
C PRO A 142 3.55 1.09 -8.12
N LEU A 143 2.82 2.20 -8.08
CA LEU A 143 1.40 2.24 -8.45
C LEU A 143 1.22 2.01 -9.95
N ALA A 144 2.07 2.63 -10.78
CA ALA A 144 2.09 2.43 -12.22
C ALA A 144 2.46 0.99 -12.59
N ARG A 145 3.47 0.42 -11.92
CA ARG A 145 3.87 -1.00 -12.12
C ARG A 145 2.78 -2.00 -11.71
N LEU A 146 1.96 -1.66 -10.72
CA LEU A 146 0.79 -2.45 -10.31
C LEU A 146 -0.43 -2.17 -11.21
N GLY A 147 -0.31 -1.30 -12.22
CA GLY A 147 -1.41 -0.95 -13.10
C GLY A 147 -2.55 -0.20 -12.41
N LEU A 148 -2.32 0.42 -11.25
CA LEU A 148 -3.35 1.14 -10.48
C LEU A 148 -3.54 2.58 -10.96
N ILE A 149 -2.54 3.12 -11.64
CA ILE A 149 -2.55 4.43 -12.29
C ILE A 149 -1.99 4.28 -13.70
N GLU A 150 -2.45 5.11 -14.62
CA GLU A 150 -2.04 5.09 -16.01
C GLU A 150 -2.02 6.49 -16.60
N ALA A 151 -1.41 6.64 -17.78
CA ALA A 151 -1.46 7.89 -18.52
C ALA A 151 -2.90 8.21 -18.95
N ALA A 152 -3.30 9.47 -18.84
CA ALA A 152 -4.62 9.89 -19.29
C ALA A 152 -4.74 9.74 -20.82
N ALA A 153 -5.92 9.41 -21.31
CA ALA A 153 -6.16 9.15 -22.74
C ALA A 153 -6.04 10.43 -23.60
N ASP A 154 -6.35 11.59 -23.01
CA ASP A 154 -6.31 12.92 -23.62
C ASP A 154 -4.93 13.59 -23.51
N ASP A 155 -4.17 13.31 -22.45
CA ASP A 155 -2.85 13.89 -22.21
C ASP A 155 -1.92 12.90 -21.52
N THR A 156 -0.93 12.39 -22.26
CA THR A 156 0.08 11.44 -21.75
C THR A 156 0.96 12.00 -20.63
N ARG A 157 0.96 13.33 -20.42
CA ARG A 157 1.67 13.96 -19.30
C ARG A 157 0.86 13.90 -18.00
N ARG A 158 -0.43 13.57 -18.06
CA ARG A 158 -1.29 13.40 -16.89
C ARG A 158 -1.36 11.93 -16.52
N LEU A 159 -1.46 11.67 -15.23
CA LEU A 159 -1.81 10.33 -14.74
C LEU A 159 -3.21 10.35 -14.13
N THR A 160 -3.97 9.29 -14.36
CA THR A 160 -5.29 9.06 -13.76
C THR A 160 -5.30 7.69 -13.09
N VAL A 161 -6.32 7.45 -12.25
CA VAL A 161 -6.54 6.12 -11.69
C VAL A 161 -7.12 5.22 -12.78
N SER A 162 -6.42 4.14 -13.09
CA SER A 162 -6.82 3.20 -14.13
C SER A 162 -8.12 2.48 -13.77
N LYS A 163 -8.71 1.78 -14.74
CA LYS A 163 -9.86 0.91 -14.46
C LYS A 163 -9.55 -0.14 -13.37
N HIS A 164 -8.38 -0.75 -13.43
CA HIS A 164 -7.92 -1.72 -12.41
C HIS A 164 -7.76 -1.07 -11.03
N GLY A 165 -7.26 0.17 -10.98
CA GLY A 165 -7.19 0.96 -9.76
C GLY A 165 -8.56 1.30 -9.17
N GLN A 166 -9.52 1.67 -10.01
CA GLN A 166 -10.90 1.96 -9.60
C GLN A 166 -11.58 0.71 -9.01
N GLU A 167 -11.42 -0.43 -9.67
CA GLU A 167 -11.96 -1.71 -9.19
C GLU A 167 -11.34 -2.12 -7.85
N THR A 168 -10.02 -1.90 -7.70
CA THR A 168 -9.29 -2.10 -6.43
C THR A 168 -9.84 -1.21 -5.31
N TRP A 169 -10.11 0.07 -5.60
CA TRP A 169 -10.72 1.01 -4.65
C TRP A 169 -12.14 0.59 -4.24
N ARG A 170 -12.97 0.19 -5.21
CA ARG A 170 -14.33 -0.29 -4.93
C ARG A 170 -14.32 -1.54 -4.05
N LEU A 171 -13.41 -2.47 -4.29
CA LEU A 171 -13.26 -3.67 -3.45
C LEU A 171 -12.86 -3.30 -2.02
N PHE A 172 -11.91 -2.37 -1.86
CA PHE A 172 -11.50 -1.85 -0.56
C PHE A 172 -12.68 -1.25 0.22
N ASN A 173 -13.44 -0.33 -0.40
CA ASN A 173 -14.62 0.28 0.23
C ASN A 173 -15.71 -0.76 0.55
N LYS A 174 -15.96 -1.73 -0.34
CA LYS A 174 -16.94 -2.80 -0.12
C LYS A 174 -16.61 -3.67 1.09
N ARG A 175 -15.32 -3.86 1.40
CA ARG A 175 -14.86 -4.58 2.60
C ARG A 175 -14.99 -3.74 3.88
N GLY A 176 -15.53 -2.53 3.80
CA GLY A 176 -15.66 -1.60 4.92
C GLY A 176 -14.35 -0.88 5.26
N GLY A 177 -13.39 -0.87 4.33
CA GLY A 177 -12.04 -0.45 4.63
C GLY A 177 -11.95 1.00 5.11
N ARG A 178 -11.30 1.21 6.25
CA ARG A 178 -10.95 2.52 6.81
C ARG A 178 -9.43 2.60 6.96
N PHE A 179 -8.81 3.52 6.23
CA PHE A 179 -7.39 3.81 6.40
C PHE A 179 -7.22 4.92 7.46
N PRO A 180 -6.27 4.80 8.41
CA PRO A 180 -5.23 3.76 8.53
C PRO A 180 -5.65 2.50 9.31
N ASP A 181 -6.87 2.43 9.84
CA ASP A 181 -7.33 1.40 10.78
C ASP A 181 -7.25 -0.05 10.25
N ASP A 182 -7.34 -0.27 8.94
CA ASP A 182 -7.16 -1.62 8.34
C ASP A 182 -5.69 -2.08 8.26
N LEU A 183 -4.73 -1.28 8.74
CA LEU A 183 -3.34 -1.72 8.87
C LEU A 183 -3.14 -2.68 10.07
N THR A 184 -4.15 -2.85 10.94
CA THR A 184 -3.99 -3.51 12.25
C THR A 184 -4.78 -4.79 12.48
N ASP A 185 -5.78 -5.12 11.65
CA ASP A 185 -6.57 -6.35 11.82
C ASP A 185 -5.98 -7.55 11.07
N LEU A 186 -4.74 -7.91 11.40
CA LEU A 186 -4.06 -9.13 10.94
C LEU A 186 -3.27 -9.86 12.03
#